data_AF-A0A9D6CHA5-F1
#
_entry.id   AF-A0A9D6CHA5-F1
#
_cell.length_a   1.000
_cell.length_b   1.000
_cell.length_c   1.000
_cell.angle_alpha   90.00
_cell.angle_beta   90.00
_cell.angle_gamma   90.00
#
_symmetry.space_group_name_H-M   'P 1'
#
loop_
_entity.id
_entity.type
_entity.pdbx_description
1 polymer ?
#
loop_
_entity_poly.entity_id
_entity_poly.type
_entity_poly.pdbx_seq_one_letter_code
_entity_poly.pdbx_strand_id
1 'polypeptide(L)'
;MRTTPPSVVILASSAGMSRNAARRPEGWQGRARHRSSMRPPRTATRRCRKHGESVATTATRPFAVRFSTTQRRSASHLAIPPEHPMDILFMLSPGFTDSARDAEGKLYYCPDCAFLEGVLACCPALRTQLDIRYVAYPRPRREIVELVGDAHQGCPNLILDPANQKFVDASRFHRFGDRLHSTDTRVIVDYLAERYGAMTAHF
;
A
#
# COMPACT_ATOMS: atom_id res chain seq x y z
N MET A 1 -19.19 -6.71 69.28
CA MET A 1 -17.87 -7.26 68.91
C MET A 1 -17.57 -6.81 67.48
N ARG A 2 -16.80 -5.74 67.32
CA ARG A 2 -16.38 -5.20 66.01
C ARG A 2 -14.90 -5.50 65.84
N THR A 3 -14.56 -6.33 64.88
CA THR A 3 -13.18 -6.66 64.51
C THR A 3 -12.72 -5.69 63.43
N THR A 4 -11.81 -4.80 63.78
CA THR A 4 -11.04 -3.96 62.85
C THR A 4 -9.94 -4.79 62.18
N PRO A 5 -9.71 -4.67 60.86
CA PRO A 5 -8.54 -5.26 60.22
C PRO A 5 -7.28 -4.39 60.44
N PRO A 6 -6.07 -4.97 60.43
CA PRO A 6 -4.84 -4.22 60.65
C PRO A 6 -4.44 -3.39 59.42
N SER A 7 -3.98 -2.16 59.69
CA SER A 7 -3.43 -1.21 58.73
C SER A 7 -2.11 -1.72 58.14
N VAL A 8 -2.06 -1.91 56.83
CA VAL A 8 -0.81 -2.15 56.09
C VAL A 8 -0.16 -0.80 55.81
N VAL A 9 0.97 -0.55 56.46
CA VAL A 9 1.86 0.58 56.20
C VAL A 9 2.73 0.19 54.99
N ILE A 10 2.45 0.77 53.82
CA ILE A 10 3.33 0.66 52.65
C ILE A 10 4.35 1.81 52.73
N LEU A 11 5.60 1.44 52.97
CA LEU A 11 6.76 2.32 52.90
C LEU A 11 6.94 2.82 51.46
N ALA A 12 6.90 4.15 51.28
CA ALA A 12 7.29 4.82 50.06
C ALA A 12 8.81 4.70 49.86
N SER A 13 9.23 3.89 48.90
CA SER A 13 10.62 3.82 48.45
C SER A 13 10.83 4.79 47.29
N SER A 14 11.34 5.97 47.62
CA SER A 14 11.89 6.93 46.66
C SER A 14 13.29 6.49 46.24
N ALA A 15 13.45 6.09 44.97
CA ALA A 15 14.76 5.99 44.34
C ALA A 15 14.65 6.10 42.81
N GLY A 16 15.51 6.92 42.21
CA GLY A 16 15.98 6.66 40.85
C GLY A 16 15.38 7.50 39.72
N MET A 17 15.50 8.81 39.81
CA MET A 17 15.43 9.71 38.66
C MET A 17 16.64 9.42 37.74
N SER A 18 16.45 8.73 36.61
CA SER A 18 17.48 8.57 35.58
C SER A 18 17.01 9.13 34.24
N ARG A 19 17.54 10.32 33.93
CA ARG A 19 17.37 11.05 32.69
C ARG A 19 18.22 10.38 31.61
N ASN A 20 17.61 9.62 30.71
CA ASN A 20 18.27 9.21 29.47
C ASN A 20 18.11 10.31 28.43
N ALA A 21 18.99 11.32 28.53
CA ALA A 21 19.28 12.26 27.47
C ALA A 21 20.10 11.53 26.40
N ALA A 22 19.42 11.02 25.36
CA ALA A 22 20.08 10.54 24.16
C ALA A 22 20.73 11.72 23.44
N ARG A 23 22.06 11.71 23.42
CA ARG A 23 22.93 12.68 22.75
C ARG A 23 22.64 12.70 21.25
N ARG A 24 22.35 13.89 20.73
CA ARG A 24 22.36 14.18 19.30
C ARG A 24 23.80 14.10 18.77
N PRO A 25 24.07 13.43 17.64
CA PRO A 25 25.31 13.65 16.93
C PRO A 25 25.26 15.00 16.20
N GLU A 26 26.04 15.96 16.71
CA GLU A 26 26.53 17.11 15.95
C GLU A 26 27.43 16.61 14.81
N GLY A 27 27.20 17.07 13.58
CA GLY A 27 28.13 16.76 12.49
C GLY A 27 27.54 16.74 11.09
N TRP A 28 26.83 17.79 10.67
CA TRP A 28 26.67 18.03 9.23
C TRP A 28 26.71 19.53 8.92
N GLN A 29 27.92 20.09 8.98
CA GLN A 29 28.22 21.41 8.42
C GLN A 29 28.79 21.26 7.01
N GLY A 30 28.19 21.99 6.07
CA GLY A 30 28.92 22.62 4.97
C GLY A 30 29.17 21.78 3.71
N ARG A 31 28.34 22.03 2.69
CA ARG A 31 28.85 22.48 1.39
C ARG A 31 27.74 23.13 0.57
N ALA A 32 27.63 24.45 0.71
CA ALA A 32 26.99 25.31 -0.27
C ALA A 32 27.77 25.18 -1.58
N ARG A 33 27.15 24.62 -2.62
CA ARG A 33 27.71 24.69 -3.98
C ARG A 33 27.18 25.96 -4.62
N HIS A 34 28.10 26.88 -4.91
CA HIS A 34 27.91 28.01 -5.81
C HIS A 34 27.25 27.52 -7.11
N ARG A 35 26.04 28.01 -7.39
CA ARG A 35 25.38 27.82 -8.68
C ARG A 35 25.88 28.93 -9.61
N SER A 36 27.03 28.71 -10.24
CA SER A 36 27.53 29.56 -11.31
C SER A 36 26.51 29.57 -12.46
N SER A 37 26.14 30.77 -12.89
CA SER A 37 25.24 31.05 -14.00
C SER A 37 25.73 30.39 -15.29
N MET A 38 25.01 29.39 -15.79
CA MET A 38 25.16 28.95 -17.17
C MET A 38 24.15 29.68 -18.05
N ARG A 39 24.71 30.48 -18.95
CA ARG A 39 24.06 31.22 -20.04
C ARG A 39 23.61 30.21 -21.11
N PRO A 40 22.39 30.28 -21.65
CA PRO A 40 21.96 29.36 -22.71
C PRO A 40 22.61 29.72 -24.06
N PRO A 41 23.01 28.74 -24.89
CA PRO A 41 23.43 29.02 -26.25
C PRO A 41 22.23 29.34 -27.14
N ARG A 42 22.31 30.48 -27.85
CA ARG A 42 21.41 30.84 -28.95
C ARG A 42 21.78 29.98 -30.16
N THR A 43 20.84 29.18 -30.67
CA THR A 43 20.98 28.56 -31.98
C THR A 43 19.75 28.82 -32.83
N ALA A 44 20.04 29.06 -34.10
CA ALA A 44 19.26 29.83 -35.06
C ALA A 44 18.00 29.12 -35.54
N THR A 45 16.91 29.88 -35.66
CA THR A 45 15.73 29.55 -36.44
C THR A 45 16.10 29.40 -37.91
N ARG A 46 16.18 28.16 -38.39
CA ARG A 46 16.34 27.86 -39.82
C ARG A 46 14.97 27.92 -40.50
N ARG A 47 14.74 29.02 -41.21
CA ARG A 47 13.56 29.30 -42.04
C ARG A 47 13.55 28.31 -43.22
N CYS A 48 12.65 27.33 -43.20
CA CYS A 48 12.50 26.39 -44.31
C CYS A 48 11.64 27.04 -45.41
N ARG A 49 12.23 27.18 -46.61
CA ARG A 49 11.58 27.66 -47.83
C ARG A 49 10.44 26.71 -48.22
N LYS A 50 9.27 27.27 -48.51
CA LYS A 50 8.21 26.60 -49.25
C LYS A 50 8.65 26.45 -50.70
N HIS A 51 8.75 25.22 -51.19
CA HIS A 51 8.61 24.91 -52.60
C HIS A 51 7.39 24.00 -52.73
N GLY A 52 6.43 24.47 -53.51
CA GLY A 52 5.24 23.71 -53.87
C GLY A 52 5.59 22.69 -54.93
N GLU A 53 4.96 21.53 -54.83
CA GLU A 53 4.80 20.62 -55.95
C GLU A 53 3.38 20.07 -55.91
N SER A 54 2.72 20.26 -57.05
CA SER A 54 1.41 19.78 -57.42
C SER A 54 1.45 18.25 -57.48
N VAL A 55 0.53 17.56 -56.80
CA VAL A 55 0.28 16.15 -57.06
C VAL A 55 -1.20 15.92 -57.26
N ALA A 56 -1.46 15.29 -58.40
CA ALA A 56 -2.73 15.11 -59.04
C ALA A 56 -3.74 14.27 -58.23
N THR A 57 -4.98 14.74 -58.31
CA THR A 57 -6.22 14.03 -58.00
C THR A 57 -6.24 12.65 -58.64
N THR A 58 -6.22 11.59 -57.82
CA THR A 58 -6.66 10.26 -58.25
C THR A 58 -7.70 9.75 -57.26
N ALA A 59 -8.94 9.66 -57.74
CA ALA A 59 -10.08 9.15 -57.02
C ALA A 59 -9.85 7.68 -56.63
N THR A 60 -9.68 7.45 -55.32
CA THR A 60 -9.66 6.11 -54.75
C THR A 60 -11.06 5.80 -54.23
N ARG A 61 -11.67 4.75 -54.79
CA ARG A 61 -13.01 4.23 -54.48
C ARG A 61 -13.11 3.91 -52.99
N PRO A 62 -14.24 4.16 -52.30
CA PRO A 62 -14.38 3.72 -50.93
C PRO A 62 -14.52 2.20 -50.89
N PHE A 63 -13.53 1.51 -50.31
CA PHE A 63 -13.68 0.13 -49.89
C PHE A 63 -14.59 0.13 -48.67
N ALA A 64 -15.85 -0.23 -48.88
CA ALA A 64 -16.83 -0.34 -47.81
C ALA A 64 -16.43 -1.50 -46.87
N VAL A 65 -15.71 -1.19 -45.80
CA VAL A 65 -15.50 -2.11 -44.69
C VAL A 65 -16.84 -2.24 -43.96
N ARG A 66 -17.52 -3.37 -44.19
CA ARG A 66 -18.66 -3.77 -43.36
C ARG A 66 -18.12 -4.11 -41.98
N PHE A 67 -18.19 -3.17 -41.05
CA PHE A 67 -18.02 -3.46 -39.63
C PHE A 67 -19.19 -4.35 -39.21
N SER A 68 -18.91 -5.66 -39.07
CA SER A 68 -19.83 -6.60 -38.43
C SER A 68 -19.99 -6.15 -36.99
N THR A 69 -21.12 -5.51 -36.68
CA THR A 69 -21.59 -5.25 -35.33
C THR A 69 -22.01 -6.56 -34.68
N THR A 70 -21.05 -7.47 -34.42
CA THR A 70 -21.30 -8.63 -33.58
C THR A 70 -21.24 -8.18 -32.12
N GLN A 71 -22.37 -7.61 -31.71
CA GLN A 71 -23.02 -7.88 -30.44
C GLN A 71 -22.11 -7.97 -29.21
N ARG A 72 -21.98 -6.81 -28.54
CA ARG A 72 -21.70 -6.70 -27.10
C ARG A 72 -22.61 -7.68 -26.36
N ARG A 73 -22.09 -8.85 -25.98
CA ARG A 73 -22.78 -9.74 -25.06
C ARG A 73 -22.58 -9.19 -23.65
N SER A 74 -23.72 -9.03 -22.99
CA SER A 74 -23.95 -8.35 -21.73
C SER A 74 -22.97 -8.73 -20.63
N ALA A 75 -22.55 -7.68 -19.91
CA ALA A 75 -22.21 -7.78 -18.51
C ALA A 75 -23.46 -8.25 -17.73
N SER A 76 -23.40 -9.46 -17.23
CA SER A 76 -24.17 -9.97 -16.10
C SER A 76 -23.10 -10.34 -15.08
N HIS A 77 -22.63 -9.48 -14.17
CA HIS A 77 -23.33 -8.67 -13.17
C HIS A 77 -24.42 -9.42 -12.40
N LEU A 78 -24.06 -10.62 -11.95
CA LEU A 78 -24.33 -11.06 -10.59
C LEU A 78 -23.01 -11.63 -10.10
N ALA A 79 -22.27 -10.84 -9.32
CA ALA A 79 -21.16 -11.35 -8.55
C ALA A 79 -21.77 -12.35 -7.55
N ILE A 80 -21.72 -13.63 -7.90
CA ILE A 80 -21.85 -14.71 -6.93
C ILE A 80 -20.77 -14.40 -5.89
N PRO A 81 -21.11 -14.14 -4.61
CA PRO A 81 -20.07 -14.01 -3.59
C PRO A 81 -19.27 -15.30 -3.65
N PRO A 82 -17.93 -15.26 -3.70
CA PRO A 82 -17.19 -16.49 -3.73
C PRO A 82 -17.57 -17.28 -2.48
N GLU A 83 -18.22 -18.42 -2.71
CA GLU A 83 -18.50 -19.49 -1.76
C GLU A 83 -17.20 -20.21 -1.33
N HIS A 84 -16.09 -19.47 -1.39
CA HIS A 84 -14.74 -19.85 -1.06
C HIS A 84 -14.23 -18.95 0.07
N PRO A 85 -13.58 -19.53 1.09
CA PRO A 85 -12.97 -18.76 2.17
C PRO A 85 -11.99 -17.73 1.60
N MET A 86 -12.28 -16.45 1.83
CA MET A 86 -11.52 -15.32 1.29
C MET A 86 -10.63 -14.70 2.37
N ASP A 87 -9.34 -14.62 2.08
CA ASP A 87 -8.42 -13.84 2.90
C ASP A 87 -8.65 -12.34 2.68
N ILE A 88 -8.38 -11.55 3.73
CA ILE A 88 -8.59 -10.11 3.72
C ILE A 88 -7.23 -9.41 3.65
N LEU A 89 -7.04 -8.53 2.68
CA LEU A 89 -5.86 -7.68 2.57
C LEU A 89 -6.23 -6.24 2.89
N PHE A 90 -5.81 -5.76 4.07
CA PHE A 90 -5.93 -4.37 4.44
C PHE A 90 -4.79 -3.54 3.88
N MET A 91 -5.15 -2.45 3.20
CA MET A 91 -4.22 -1.49 2.61
C MET A 91 -4.52 -0.10 3.13
N LEU A 92 -3.49 0.73 3.26
CA LEU A 92 -3.66 2.13 3.63
C LEU A 92 -4.05 2.95 2.39
N SER A 93 -5.11 3.74 2.47
CA SER A 93 -5.44 4.70 1.41
C SER A 93 -4.29 5.71 1.27
N PRO A 94 -3.72 5.91 0.06
CA PRO A 94 -2.71 6.93 -0.16
C PRO A 94 -3.32 8.34 -0.08
N GLY A 95 -2.47 9.36 0.04
CA GLY A 95 -2.90 10.76 0.11
C GLY A 95 -3.35 11.19 1.50
N PHE A 96 -2.85 10.55 2.56
CA PHE A 96 -3.14 10.95 3.93
C PHE A 96 -2.16 12.02 4.43
N THR A 97 -2.58 12.80 5.41
CA THR A 97 -1.72 13.73 6.15
C THR A 97 -1.26 13.10 7.46
N ASP A 98 -0.09 13.53 7.95
CA ASP A 98 0.45 13.10 9.23
C ASP A 98 0.94 14.31 10.04
N SER A 99 0.04 14.83 10.89
CA SER A 99 0.33 15.98 11.75
C SER A 99 1.43 15.71 12.78
N ALA A 100 1.76 14.44 13.05
CA ALA A 100 2.89 14.09 13.91
C ALA A 100 4.23 14.14 13.16
N ARG A 101 4.22 14.09 11.82
CA ARG A 101 5.42 14.21 10.98
C ARG A 101 5.69 15.62 10.51
N ASP A 102 4.66 16.36 10.10
CA ASP A 102 4.78 17.74 9.64
C ASP A 102 3.52 18.56 9.91
N ALA A 103 3.68 19.88 10.01
CA ALA A 103 2.57 20.81 10.19
C ALA A 103 2.09 21.41 8.85
N GLU A 104 2.76 21.09 7.74
CA GLU A 104 2.54 21.71 6.42
C GLU A 104 1.45 21.00 5.60
N GLY A 105 0.91 19.89 6.09
CA GLY A 105 -0.16 19.15 5.43
C GLY A 105 0.31 18.38 4.19
N LYS A 106 1.54 17.86 4.20
CA LYS A 106 2.03 17.01 3.10
C LYS A 106 1.17 15.77 2.96
N LEU A 107 1.00 15.33 1.71
CA LEU A 107 0.32 14.09 1.38
C LEU A 107 1.32 12.93 1.33
N TYR A 108 1.02 11.87 2.05
CA TYR A 108 1.85 10.69 2.17
C TYR A 108 1.21 9.47 1.53
N TYR A 109 2.06 8.48 1.23
CA TYR A 109 1.65 7.12 0.93
C TYR A 109 2.49 6.16 1.79
N CYS A 110 1.96 4.97 2.05
CA CYS A 110 2.71 3.89 2.69
C CYS A 110 3.53 3.15 1.62
N PRO A 111 4.88 3.08 1.73
CA PRO A 111 5.71 2.40 0.74
C PRO A 111 5.36 0.92 0.52
N ASP A 112 5.11 0.18 1.61
CA ASP A 112 4.73 -1.24 1.52
C ASP A 112 3.36 -1.46 0.87
N CYS A 113 2.38 -0.59 1.16
CA CYS A 113 1.09 -0.63 0.46
C CYS A 113 1.25 -0.27 -1.02
N ALA A 114 2.09 0.71 -1.36
CA ALA A 114 2.36 1.07 -2.75
C ALA A 114 3.06 -0.08 -3.50
N PHE A 115 3.94 -0.82 -2.83
CA PHE A 115 4.52 -2.04 -3.37
C PHE A 115 3.44 -3.09 -3.69
N LEU A 116 2.54 -3.38 -2.74
CA LEU A 116 1.45 -4.32 -2.98
C LEU A 116 0.47 -3.84 -4.05
N GLU A 117 0.21 -2.55 -4.18
CA GLU A 117 -0.56 -2.03 -5.34
C GLU A 117 0.11 -2.39 -6.66
N GLY A 118 1.43 -2.29 -6.74
CA GLY A 118 2.19 -2.75 -7.90
C GLY A 118 1.96 -4.23 -8.18
N VAL A 119 2.02 -5.08 -7.15
CA VAL A 119 1.72 -6.52 -7.27
C VAL A 119 0.30 -6.76 -7.77
N LEU A 120 -0.68 -6.06 -7.21
CA LEU A 120 -2.09 -6.15 -7.62
C LEU A 120 -2.31 -5.65 -9.05
N ALA A 121 -1.57 -4.64 -9.50
CA ALA A 121 -1.61 -4.16 -10.88
C ALA A 121 -1.02 -5.19 -11.86
N CYS A 122 0.07 -5.85 -11.47
CA CYS A 122 0.71 -6.91 -12.23
C CYS A 122 -0.12 -8.22 -12.23
N CYS A 123 -0.85 -8.50 -11.14
CA CYS A 123 -1.68 -9.70 -10.96
C CYS A 123 -3.15 -9.32 -10.70
N PRO A 124 -3.89 -8.81 -11.71
CA PRO A 124 -5.24 -8.25 -11.50
C PRO A 124 -6.29 -9.26 -11.00
N ALA A 125 -6.07 -10.56 -11.24
CA ALA A 125 -6.94 -11.64 -10.74
C ALA A 125 -7.07 -11.64 -9.20
N LEU A 126 -6.02 -11.20 -8.48
CA LEU A 126 -6.03 -11.08 -7.03
C LEU A 126 -7.17 -10.21 -6.50
N ARG A 127 -7.57 -9.17 -7.26
CA ARG A 127 -8.69 -8.28 -6.85
C ARG A 127 -10.05 -8.97 -6.80
N THR A 128 -10.17 -10.14 -7.44
CA THR A 128 -11.39 -10.97 -7.37
C THR A 128 -11.25 -12.17 -6.43
N GLN A 129 -10.04 -12.44 -5.95
CA GLN A 129 -9.72 -13.59 -5.10
C GLN A 129 -9.49 -13.21 -3.64
N LEU A 130 -9.18 -11.95 -3.36
CA LEU A 130 -8.98 -11.38 -2.03
C LEU A 130 -10.09 -10.37 -1.70
N ASP A 131 -10.46 -10.29 -0.43
CA ASP A 131 -11.21 -9.16 0.09
C ASP A 131 -10.22 -8.02 0.40
N ILE A 132 -10.07 -7.09 -0.55
CA ILE A 132 -9.11 -5.99 -0.44
C ILE A 132 -9.83 -4.76 0.13
N ARG A 133 -9.37 -4.30 1.30
CA ARG A 133 -10.00 -3.19 2.02
C ARG A 133 -9.02 -2.05 2.23
N TYR A 134 -9.43 -0.85 1.82
CA TYR A 134 -8.66 0.37 2.02
C TYR A 134 -9.11 1.10 3.28
N VAL A 135 -8.19 1.31 4.21
CA VAL A 135 -8.46 1.97 5.48
C VAL A 135 -7.74 3.31 5.57
N ALA A 136 -8.33 4.23 6.34
CA ALA A 136 -7.75 5.54 6.58
C ALA A 136 -6.48 5.46 7.45
N TYR A 137 -5.62 6.48 7.32
CA TYR A 137 -4.39 6.58 8.12
C TYR A 137 -4.59 6.67 9.64
N PRO A 138 -5.53 7.48 10.16
CA PRO A 138 -5.68 7.66 11.59
C PRO A 138 -5.92 6.34 12.32
N ARG A 139 -5.23 6.16 13.46
CA ARG A 139 -5.50 5.07 14.40
C ARG A 139 -6.58 5.53 15.41
N PRO A 140 -7.45 4.63 15.92
CA PRO A 140 -7.47 3.19 15.66
C PRO A 140 -8.15 2.81 14.33
N ARG A 141 -7.56 1.86 13.60
CA ARG A 141 -8.11 1.28 12.36
C ARG A 141 -9.08 0.15 12.72
N ARG A 142 -10.30 0.55 13.09
CA ARG A 142 -11.31 -0.31 13.74
C ARG A 142 -11.48 -1.68 13.09
N GLU A 143 -11.61 -1.75 11.77
CA GLU A 143 -11.79 -3.03 11.06
C GLU A 143 -10.63 -4.01 11.29
N ILE A 144 -9.39 -3.51 11.37
CA ILE A 144 -8.22 -4.35 11.65
C ILE A 144 -8.18 -4.71 13.14
N VAL A 145 -8.48 -3.73 14.01
CA VAL A 145 -8.48 -3.92 15.48
C VAL A 145 -9.49 -4.99 15.91
N GLU A 146 -10.66 -5.03 15.28
CA GLU A 146 -11.70 -6.03 15.54
C GLU A 146 -11.23 -7.46 15.20
N LEU A 147 -10.32 -7.61 14.24
CA LEU A 147 -9.85 -8.91 13.76
C LEU A 147 -8.54 -9.37 14.44
N VAL A 148 -7.59 -8.47 14.67
CA VAL A 148 -6.23 -8.82 15.14
C VAL A 148 -5.77 -7.99 16.35
N GLY A 149 -6.64 -7.17 16.93
CA GLY A 149 -6.35 -6.38 18.12
C GLY A 149 -5.61 -5.07 17.83
N ASP A 150 -5.63 -4.17 18.83
CA ASP A 150 -5.13 -2.80 18.68
C ASP A 150 -3.62 -2.72 18.42
N ALA A 151 -2.86 -3.67 18.97
CA ALA A 151 -1.41 -3.73 18.78
C ALA A 151 -0.99 -4.09 17.34
N HIS A 152 -1.87 -4.70 16.55
CA HIS A 152 -1.53 -5.29 15.24
C HIS A 152 -2.20 -4.60 14.05
N GLN A 153 -2.65 -3.36 14.23
CA GLN A 153 -3.36 -2.59 13.19
C GLN A 153 -2.46 -1.97 12.10
N GLY A 154 -1.29 -2.54 11.82
CA GLY A 154 -0.37 -2.08 10.76
C GLY A 154 -0.96 -2.25 9.35
N CYS A 155 -0.38 -1.58 8.35
CA CYS A 155 -0.72 -1.78 6.94
C CYS A 155 0.57 -1.87 6.11
N PRO A 156 0.64 -2.74 5.08
CA PRO A 156 -0.39 -3.71 4.70
C PRO A 156 -0.60 -4.78 5.78
N ASN A 157 -1.77 -5.40 5.82
CA ASN A 157 -2.04 -6.51 6.73
C ASN A 157 -2.92 -7.56 6.04
N LEU A 158 -2.34 -8.72 5.79
CA LEU A 158 -3.05 -9.87 5.24
C LEU A 158 -3.54 -10.71 6.42
N ILE A 159 -4.85 -10.91 6.51
CA ILE A 159 -5.50 -11.76 7.50
C ILE A 159 -6.09 -12.97 6.79
N LEU A 160 -5.66 -14.16 7.20
CA LEU A 160 -6.09 -15.40 6.58
C LEU A 160 -7.48 -15.82 7.08
N ASP A 161 -8.31 -16.30 6.16
CA ASP A 161 -9.51 -17.02 6.50
C ASP A 161 -9.13 -18.30 7.27
N PRO A 162 -9.85 -18.66 8.36
CA PRO A 162 -9.61 -19.87 9.13
C PRO A 162 -9.46 -21.14 8.29
N ALA A 163 -10.21 -21.28 7.19
CA ALA A 163 -10.14 -22.43 6.31
C ALA A 163 -8.85 -22.47 5.45
N ASN A 164 -8.19 -21.33 5.25
CA ASN A 164 -6.94 -21.23 4.49
C ASN A 164 -5.69 -21.42 5.38
N GLN A 165 -5.80 -21.24 6.71
CA GLN A 165 -4.66 -21.35 7.64
C GLN A 165 -3.95 -22.70 7.62
N LYS A 166 -4.63 -23.78 7.22
CA LYS A 166 -4.05 -25.12 7.13
C LYS A 166 -3.07 -25.30 5.96
N PHE A 167 -3.04 -24.36 5.02
CA PHE A 167 -2.19 -24.41 3.83
C PHE A 167 -0.90 -23.60 3.98
N VAL A 168 -0.66 -23.00 5.14
CA VAL A 168 0.53 -22.18 5.40
C VAL A 168 1.37 -22.74 6.53
N ASP A 169 2.66 -22.42 6.49
CA ASP A 169 3.49 -22.50 7.68
C ASP A 169 3.11 -21.37 8.65
N ALA A 170 2.38 -21.73 9.71
CA ALA A 170 1.91 -20.78 10.72
C ALA A 170 3.05 -20.03 11.44
N SER A 171 4.30 -20.52 11.40
CA SER A 171 5.45 -19.84 12.01
C SER A 171 5.85 -18.55 11.29
N ARG A 172 5.45 -18.40 10.01
CA ARG A 172 5.67 -17.19 9.20
C ARG A 172 4.65 -16.08 9.49
N PHE A 173 3.61 -16.37 10.27
CA PHE A 173 2.49 -15.47 10.56
C PHE A 173 2.39 -15.15 12.05
N HIS A 174 1.79 -14.00 12.36
CA HIS A 174 1.37 -13.66 13.70
C HIS A 174 0.02 -14.30 14.01
N ARG A 175 -0.14 -14.79 15.25
CA ARG A 175 -1.40 -15.36 15.75
C ARG A 175 -2.11 -14.38 16.67
N PHE A 176 -3.38 -14.15 16.41
CA PHE A 176 -4.28 -13.44 17.33
C PHE A 176 -5.59 -14.23 17.43
N GLY A 177 -5.85 -14.79 18.61
CA GLY A 177 -6.97 -15.72 18.78
C GLY A 177 -6.86 -16.91 17.82
N ASP A 178 -7.91 -17.13 17.04
CA ASP A 178 -8.02 -18.15 16.01
C ASP A 178 -7.53 -17.70 14.63
N ARG A 179 -7.04 -16.46 14.49
CA ARG A 179 -6.60 -15.89 13.21
C ARG A 179 -5.08 -15.92 13.05
N LEU A 180 -4.65 -16.10 11.81
CA LEU A 180 -3.28 -15.84 11.36
C LEU A 180 -3.28 -14.58 10.50
N HIS A 181 -2.29 -13.72 10.71
CA HIS A 181 -2.10 -12.53 9.90
C HIS A 181 -0.63 -12.14 9.75
N SER A 182 -0.31 -11.30 8.77
CA SER A 182 1.04 -10.77 8.59
C SER A 182 1.02 -9.35 8.05
N THR A 183 1.92 -8.52 8.56
CA THR A 183 2.22 -7.18 8.02
C THR A 183 3.58 -7.14 7.30
N ASP A 184 4.27 -8.27 7.19
CA ASP A 184 5.53 -8.38 6.46
C ASP A 184 5.25 -8.57 4.97
N THR A 185 5.62 -7.58 4.16
CA THR A 185 5.43 -7.57 2.71
C THR A 185 5.99 -8.83 2.03
N ARG A 186 7.14 -9.38 2.49
CA ARG A 186 7.74 -10.59 1.90
C ARG A 186 6.88 -11.82 2.17
N VAL A 187 6.43 -11.98 3.42
CA VAL A 187 5.52 -13.08 3.79
C VAL A 187 4.23 -13.00 2.99
N ILE A 188 3.67 -11.79 2.84
CA ILE A 188 2.43 -11.57 2.08
C ILE A 188 2.63 -12.00 0.61
N VAL A 189 3.68 -11.52 -0.08
CA VAL A 189 3.81 -11.78 -1.53
C VAL A 189 4.14 -13.24 -1.83
N ASP A 190 4.92 -13.90 -0.97
CA ASP A 190 5.21 -15.33 -1.09
C ASP A 190 3.91 -16.13 -0.96
N TYR A 191 3.08 -15.79 0.05
CA TYR A 191 1.79 -16.41 0.22
C TYR A 191 0.86 -16.19 -0.98
N LEU A 192 0.80 -14.96 -1.51
CA LEU A 192 0.00 -14.66 -2.69
C LEU A 192 0.46 -15.45 -3.92
N ALA A 193 1.76 -15.66 -4.08
CA ALA A 193 2.29 -16.48 -5.16
C ALA A 193 1.89 -17.96 -4.98
N GLU A 194 2.10 -18.52 -3.78
CA GLU A 194 1.83 -19.93 -3.47
C GLU A 194 0.33 -20.28 -3.51
N ARG A 195 -0.52 -19.43 -2.92
CA ARG A 195 -1.94 -19.72 -2.72
C ARG A 195 -2.83 -19.29 -3.89
N TYR A 196 -2.50 -18.14 -4.48
CA TYR A 196 -3.34 -17.46 -5.46
C TYR A 196 -2.72 -17.42 -6.87
N GLY A 197 -1.50 -17.95 -7.04
CA GLY A 197 -0.83 -17.99 -8.34
C GLY A 197 -0.35 -16.60 -8.80
N ALA A 198 -0.08 -15.69 -7.87
CA ALA A 198 0.58 -14.42 -8.19
C ALA A 198 2.01 -14.66 -8.69
N MET A 199 2.59 -13.66 -9.34
CA MET A 199 4.00 -13.70 -9.74
C MET A 199 4.92 -13.73 -8.51
N THR A 200 5.97 -14.56 -8.56
CA THR A 200 6.99 -14.63 -7.53
C THR A 200 7.90 -13.39 -7.58
N ALA A 201 8.10 -12.74 -6.44
CA ALA A 201 8.98 -11.59 -6.33
C ALA A 201 10.46 -12.01 -6.42
N HIS A 202 11.25 -11.22 -7.16
CA HIS A 202 12.70 -11.38 -7.25
C HIS A 202 13.39 -10.32 -6.39
N PHE A 203 13.86 -10.71 -5.21
CA PHE A 203 14.50 -9.83 -4.23
C PHE A 203 16.03 -9.95 -4.23
#